data_AF-A0A1F8XK36-F1
#
_entry.id   AF-A0A1F8XK36-F1
#
_cell.length_a   1.000
_cell.length_b   1.000
_cell.length_c   1.000
_cell.angle_alpha   90.00
_cell.angle_beta   90.00
_cell.angle_gamma   90.00
#
_symmetry.space_group_name_H-M   'P 1'
#
loop_
_entity.id
_entity.type
_entity.pdbx_description
1 polymer ?
#
loop_
_entity_poly.entity_id
_entity_poly.type
_entity_poly.pdbx_seq_one_letter_code
_entity_poly.pdbx_strand_id
1 'polypeptide(L)'
;MGCRDIRETISAFVDGEASPEEAGAVREHLASCERCRVLERQMRAVGAGVRQIRGTVPDRLRETVFARLEAEGALPPPMPAHARSWRWAAAPLAAAALGLFLLTSGDAIRKASVPGPPTAVFLTTEDRETIALLDVLEDTATFDADGESEGMDLLAPGDSAEPPAPTRGARSGA
;
A
#
# COMPACT_ATOMS: atom_id res chain seq x y z
N MET A 1 -21.23 -2.77 -16.17
CA MET A 1 -19.79 -2.74 -16.53
C MET A 1 -19.54 -3.56 -17.77
N GLY A 2 -18.74 -3.03 -18.69
CA GLY A 2 -18.31 -3.76 -19.88
C GLY A 2 -17.27 -4.83 -19.56
N CYS A 3 -17.03 -5.72 -20.52
CA CYS A 3 -15.95 -6.70 -20.41
C CYS A 3 -14.54 -6.09 -20.37
N ARG A 4 -14.37 -4.81 -20.73
CA ARG A 4 -13.05 -4.15 -20.67
C ARG A 4 -12.75 -3.78 -19.22
N ASP A 5 -13.64 -2.97 -18.65
CA ASP A 5 -13.55 -2.42 -17.29
C ASP A 5 -13.44 -3.52 -16.24
N ILE A 6 -14.22 -4.59 -16.38
CA ILE A 6 -14.27 -5.65 -15.38
C ILE A 6 -12.98 -6.48 -15.29
N ARG A 7 -12.10 -6.44 -16.32
CA ARG A 7 -10.91 -7.32 -16.35
C ARG A 7 -9.88 -6.93 -15.30
N GLU A 8 -9.69 -5.63 -15.09
CA GLU A 8 -8.80 -5.12 -14.05
C GLU A 8 -9.37 -5.47 -12.67
N THR A 9 -10.68 -5.26 -12.47
CA THR A 9 -11.37 -5.63 -11.24
C THR A 9 -11.34 -7.14 -10.97
N ILE A 10 -11.37 -7.99 -12.00
CA ILE A 10 -11.20 -9.44 -11.85
C ILE A 10 -9.81 -9.78 -11.30
N SER A 11 -8.74 -9.07 -11.69
CA SER A 11 -7.40 -9.29 -11.14
C SER A 11 -7.39 -9.02 -9.63
N ALA A 12 -7.82 -7.83 -9.21
CA ALA A 12 -7.92 -7.47 -7.80
C ALA A 12 -8.83 -8.45 -7.01
N PHE A 13 -9.92 -8.91 -7.63
CA PHE A 13 -10.80 -9.91 -7.03
C PHE A 13 -10.14 -11.28 -6.86
N VAL A 14 -9.30 -11.70 -7.80
CA VAL A 14 -8.54 -12.96 -7.71
C VAL A 14 -7.49 -12.90 -6.61
N ASP A 15 -6.84 -11.74 -6.44
CA ASP A 15 -5.80 -11.50 -5.43
C ASP A 15 -6.38 -11.22 -4.03
N GLY A 16 -7.69 -10.96 -3.93
CA GLY A 16 -8.39 -10.69 -2.66
C GLY A 16 -8.34 -9.22 -2.23
N GLU A 17 -8.00 -8.33 -3.15
CA GLU A 17 -7.82 -6.89 -2.94
C GLU A 17 -9.04 -6.05 -3.36
N ALA A 18 -9.98 -6.65 -4.09
CA ALA A 18 -11.22 -5.98 -4.48
C ALA A 18 -12.07 -5.62 -3.24
N SER A 19 -12.59 -4.40 -3.23
CA SER A 19 -13.59 -3.95 -2.26
C SER A 19 -14.86 -4.82 -2.34
N PRO A 20 -15.73 -4.80 -1.29
CA PRO A 20 -16.97 -5.57 -1.30
C PRO A 20 -17.89 -5.22 -2.48
N GLU A 21 -17.90 -3.95 -2.90
CA GLU A 21 -18.69 -3.43 -4.02
C GLU A 21 -18.17 -3.97 -5.36
N GLU A 22 -16.87 -3.86 -5.58
CA GLU A 22 -16.18 -4.41 -6.75
C GLU A 22 -16.34 -5.94 -6.86
N ALA A 23 -16.19 -6.65 -5.75
CA ALA A 23 -16.42 -8.10 -5.69
C ALA A 23 -17.89 -8.46 -6.02
N GLY A 24 -18.84 -7.60 -5.67
CA GLY A 24 -20.24 -7.71 -6.10
C GLY A 24 -20.39 -7.59 -7.61
N ALA A 25 -19.85 -6.51 -8.19
CA ALA A 25 -19.89 -6.24 -9.62
C ALA A 25 -19.21 -7.35 -10.45
N VAL A 26 -18.07 -7.87 -9.99
CA VAL A 26 -17.38 -9.01 -10.62
C VAL A 26 -18.28 -10.25 -10.60
N ARG A 27 -18.87 -10.62 -9.46
CA ARG A 27 -19.75 -11.80 -9.38
C ARG A 27 -20.96 -11.67 -10.29
N GLU A 28 -21.58 -10.49 -10.36
CA GLU A 28 -22.70 -10.22 -11.26
C GLU A 28 -22.29 -10.36 -12.74
N HIS A 29 -21.15 -9.78 -13.12
CA HIS A 29 -20.66 -9.89 -14.50
C HIS A 29 -20.30 -11.35 -14.85
N LEU A 30 -19.63 -12.06 -13.94
CA LEU A 30 -19.30 -13.46 -14.12
C LEU A 30 -20.54 -14.35 -14.22
N ALA A 31 -21.67 -13.98 -13.61
CA ALA A 31 -22.92 -14.73 -13.78
C ALA A 31 -23.42 -14.75 -15.23
N SER A 32 -23.16 -13.69 -16.02
CA SER A 32 -23.67 -13.54 -17.39
C SER A 32 -22.62 -13.72 -18.50
N CYS A 33 -21.33 -13.56 -18.21
CA CYS A 33 -20.28 -13.55 -19.24
C CYS A 33 -19.30 -14.74 -19.13
N GLU A 34 -19.44 -15.75 -20.01
CA GLU A 34 -18.53 -16.91 -20.02
C GLU A 34 -17.08 -16.53 -20.33
N ARG A 35 -16.85 -15.55 -21.23
CA ARG A 35 -15.49 -15.11 -21.57
C ARG A 35 -14.72 -14.61 -20.34
N CYS A 36 -15.40 -13.84 -19.49
CA CYS A 36 -14.79 -13.34 -18.26
C CYS A 36 -14.63 -14.45 -17.19
N ARG A 37 -15.51 -15.47 -17.16
CA ARG A 37 -15.28 -16.66 -16.32
C ARG A 37 -14.03 -17.43 -16.74
N VAL A 38 -13.79 -17.57 -18.03
CA VAL A 38 -12.55 -18.21 -18.54
C VAL A 38 -11.33 -17.43 -18.08
N LEU A 39 -11.35 -16.10 -18.21
CA LEU A 39 -10.26 -15.24 -17.78
C LEU A 39 -9.99 -15.34 -16.27
N GLU A 40 -11.04 -15.29 -15.45
CA GLU A 40 -10.94 -15.42 -14.00
C GLU A 40 -10.30 -16.76 -13.59
N ARG A 41 -10.71 -17.87 -14.22
CA ARG A 41 -10.10 -19.19 -13.99
C ARG A 41 -8.62 -19.22 -14.39
N GLN A 42 -8.25 -18.60 -15.51
CA GLN A 42 -6.86 -18.53 -15.95
C GLN A 42 -5.99 -17.75 -14.95
N MET A 43 -6.46 -16.60 -14.49
CA MET A 43 -5.76 -15.80 -13.48
C MET A 43 -5.58 -16.57 -12.16
N ARG A 44 -6.62 -17.27 -11.69
CA ARG A 44 -6.51 -18.14 -10.51
C ARG A 44 -5.51 -19.27 -10.70
N ALA A 45 -5.47 -19.88 -11.88
CA ALA A 45 -4.55 -20.97 -12.19
C ALA A 45 -3.09 -20.48 -12.16
N VAL A 46 -2.79 -19.29 -12.67
CA VAL A 46 -1.47 -18.66 -12.57
C VAL A 46 -1.09 -18.47 -11.11
N GLY A 47 -1.95 -17.84 -10.30
CA GLY A 47 -1.69 -17.65 -8.87
C GLY A 47 -1.49 -18.97 -8.11
N ALA A 48 -2.25 -20.01 -8.47
CA ALA A 48 -2.07 -21.34 -7.90
C ALA A 48 -0.71 -21.96 -8.28
N GLY A 49 -0.29 -21.82 -9.54
CA GLY A 49 1.02 -22.27 -10.01
C GLY A 49 2.17 -21.57 -9.30
N VAL A 50 2.09 -20.25 -9.15
CA VAL A 50 3.11 -19.46 -8.42
C VAL A 50 3.22 -19.92 -6.97
N ARG A 51 2.10 -20.15 -6.27
CA ARG A 51 2.10 -20.64 -4.87
C ARG A 51 2.69 -22.04 -4.69
N GLN A 52 2.74 -22.84 -5.76
CA GLN A 52 3.37 -24.17 -5.72
C GLN A 52 4.89 -24.09 -5.84
N ILE A 53 5.44 -22.98 -6.32
CA ILE A 53 6.89 -22.77 -6.41
C ILE A 53 7.43 -22.70 -4.97
N ARG A 54 8.27 -23.67 -4.61
CA ARG A 54 8.99 -23.69 -3.34
C ARG A 54 10.44 -23.30 -3.59
N GLY A 55 10.91 -22.28 -2.88
CA GLY A 55 12.32 -21.89 -2.81
C GLY A 55 12.84 -22.02 -1.39
N THR A 56 14.15 -22.22 -1.24
CA THR A 56 14.81 -22.12 0.06
C THR A 56 14.98 -20.65 0.43
N VAL A 57 14.52 -20.26 1.62
CA VAL A 57 14.78 -18.92 2.16
C VAL A 57 16.20 -18.90 2.73
N PRO A 58 17.08 -17.96 2.33
CA PRO A 58 18.42 -17.85 2.91
C PRO A 58 18.38 -17.56 4.42
N ASP A 59 19.30 -18.17 5.19
CA ASP A 59 19.34 -18.10 6.66
C ASP A 59 19.32 -16.67 7.24
N ARG A 60 19.95 -15.72 6.54
CA ARG A 60 20.13 -14.33 6.96
C ARG A 60 19.33 -13.34 6.12
N LEU A 61 18.29 -13.79 5.41
CA LEU A 61 17.51 -12.94 4.49
C LEU A 61 16.99 -11.68 5.20
N ARG A 62 16.44 -11.85 6.40
CA ARG A 62 15.89 -10.74 7.18
C ARG A 62 16.98 -9.69 7.44
N GLU A 63 18.10 -10.09 8.02
CA GLU A 63 19.16 -9.14 8.38
C GLU A 63 19.78 -8.49 7.15
N THR A 64 19.97 -9.24 6.06
CA THR A 64 20.49 -8.67 4.81
C THR A 64 19.54 -7.63 4.21
N VAL A 65 18.23 -7.88 4.22
CA VAL A 65 17.22 -6.94 3.70
C VAL A 65 17.18 -5.69 4.57
N PHE A 66 17.07 -5.84 5.90
CA PHE A 66 17.00 -4.68 6.80
C PHE A 66 18.28 -3.85 6.79
N ALA A 67 19.47 -4.49 6.75
CA ALA A 67 20.73 -3.77 6.64
C ALA A 67 20.84 -2.95 5.33
N ARG A 68 20.31 -3.47 4.22
CA ARG A 68 20.23 -2.68 2.96
C ARG A 68 19.27 -1.52 3.07
N LEU A 69 18.06 -1.74 3.61
CA LEU A 69 17.08 -0.68 3.79
C LEU A 69 17.61 0.44 4.70
N GLU A 70 18.37 0.10 5.75
CA GLU A 70 19.07 1.07 6.59
C GLU A 70 20.13 1.85 5.81
N ALA A 71 20.97 1.16 5.05
CA ALA A 71 22.03 1.79 4.24
C ALA A 71 21.46 2.71 3.16
N GLU A 72 20.29 2.39 2.60
CA GLU A 72 19.57 3.19 1.62
C GLU A 72 18.68 4.28 2.25
N GLY A 73 18.59 4.33 3.59
CA GLY A 73 17.73 5.29 4.28
C GLY A 73 16.23 5.09 4.02
N ALA A 74 15.83 3.90 3.57
CA ALA A 74 14.44 3.56 3.22
C ALA A 74 13.58 3.18 4.44
N LEU A 75 14.18 3.06 5.63
CA LEU A 75 13.44 2.84 6.87
C LEU A 75 12.91 4.17 7.43
N PRO A 76 11.66 4.19 7.93
CA PRO A 76 11.14 5.37 8.60
C PRO A 76 12.00 5.71 9.82
N PRO A 77 12.24 7.00 10.11
CA PRO A 77 12.99 7.40 11.28
C PRO A 77 12.31 6.85 12.54
N PRO A 78 13.07 6.36 13.53
CA PRO A 78 12.48 5.92 14.79
C PRO A 78 11.74 7.09 15.43
N MET A 79 10.43 6.93 15.66
CA MET A 79 9.66 7.94 16.38
C MET A 79 10.25 8.10 17.78
N PRO A 80 10.53 9.33 18.24
CA PRO A 80 11.17 9.52 19.53
C PRO A 80 10.23 9.13 20.67
N ALA A 81 10.75 8.38 21.65
CA ALA A 81 9.99 7.90 22.81
C ALA A 81 9.33 9.02 23.66
N HIS A 82 9.76 10.28 23.50
CA HIS A 82 9.17 11.44 24.19
C HIS A 82 7.85 11.93 23.58
N ALA A 83 7.49 11.51 22.36
CA ALA A 83 6.17 11.80 21.78
C ALA A 83 5.04 11.10 22.55
N ARG A 84 5.39 10.07 23.33
CA ARG A 84 4.53 9.43 24.32
C ARG A 84 4.91 9.86 25.75
N SER A 85 5.28 11.13 25.93
CA SER A 85 5.64 11.62 27.26
C SER A 85 4.41 11.59 28.17
N TRP A 86 4.58 10.98 29.34
CA TRP A 86 3.64 10.94 30.48
C TRP A 86 3.12 12.32 30.91
N ARG A 87 3.73 13.39 30.40
CA ARG A 87 3.29 14.79 30.54
C ARG A 87 1.86 15.00 30.04
N TRP A 88 1.43 14.25 29.02
CA TRP A 88 0.03 14.27 28.55
C TRP A 88 -0.93 13.45 29.43
N ALA A 89 -0.41 12.51 30.23
CA ALA A 89 -1.22 11.74 31.19
C ALA A 89 -1.50 12.53 32.49
N ALA A 90 -0.68 13.54 32.81
CA ALA A 90 -0.89 14.42 33.97
C ALA A 90 -1.83 15.61 33.70
N ALA A 91 -2.02 15.99 32.42
CA ALA A 91 -2.92 17.07 32.02
C ALA A 91 -4.40 16.89 32.48
N PRO A 92 -5.03 15.71 32.38
CA PRO A 92 -6.42 15.54 32.82
C PRO A 92 -6.57 15.61 34.36
N LEU A 93 -5.57 15.20 35.14
CA LEU A 93 -5.59 15.28 36.60
C LEU A 93 -5.49 16.73 37.10
N ALA A 94 -4.64 17.54 36.48
CA ALA A 94 -4.52 18.96 36.80
C ALA A 94 -5.82 19.74 36.44
N ALA A 95 -6.45 19.42 35.31
CA ALA A 95 -7.73 20.01 34.91
C ALA A 95 -8.88 19.63 35.85
N ALA A 96 -8.94 18.38 36.32
CA ALA A 96 -9.95 17.92 37.27
C ALA A 96 -9.80 18.58 38.65
N ALA A 97 -8.56 18.73 39.15
CA ALA A 97 -8.30 19.42 40.41
C ALA A 97 -8.65 20.91 40.33
N LEU A 98 -8.33 21.57 39.22
CA LEU A 98 -8.69 22.97 38.99
C LEU A 98 -10.20 23.16 38.84
N GLY A 99 -10.87 22.25 38.12
CA GLY A 99 -12.33 22.23 37.99
C GLY A 99 -13.04 22.07 39.33
N LEU A 100 -12.57 21.15 40.19
CA LEU A 100 -13.13 20.96 41.52
C LEU A 100 -12.89 22.19 42.42
N PHE A 101 -11.72 22.81 42.34
CA PHE A 101 -11.41 24.05 43.07
C PHE A 101 -12.29 25.22 42.62
N LEU A 102 -12.52 25.38 41.31
CA LEU A 102 -13.41 26.42 40.78
C LEU A 102 -14.88 26.17 41.13
N LEU A 103 -15.31 24.91 41.22
CA LEU A 103 -16.68 24.55 41.59
C LEU A 103 -16.96 24.83 43.08
N THR A 104 -16.00 24.59 43.96
CA THR A 104 -16.12 24.90 45.40
C THR A 104 -15.93 26.39 45.69
N SER A 105 -15.17 27.10 44.85
CA SER A 105 -14.94 28.55 44.98
C SER A 105 -15.97 29.41 44.21
N GLY A 106 -16.84 28.76 43.43
CA GLY A 106 -17.71 29.35 42.42
C GLY A 106 -18.91 30.14 42.93
N ASP A 107 -19.16 30.21 44.25
CA ASP A 107 -20.18 31.13 44.78
C ASP A 107 -19.71 32.60 44.76
N ALA A 108 -18.39 32.84 44.66
CA ALA A 108 -17.81 34.18 44.66
C ALA A 108 -17.54 34.76 43.25
N ILE A 109 -17.55 33.95 42.18
CA ILE A 109 -17.12 34.35 40.82
C ILE A 109 -18.31 34.42 39.83
N ARG A 110 -19.54 34.64 40.32
CA ARG A 110 -20.72 34.90 39.46
C ARG A 110 -20.75 36.31 38.82
N LYS A 111 -19.68 37.11 38.95
CA LYS A 111 -19.70 38.52 38.53
C LYS A 111 -18.63 38.99 37.53
N ALA A 112 -17.84 38.11 36.91
CA ALA A 112 -16.83 38.55 35.94
C ALA A 112 -16.99 37.90 34.56
N SER A 113 -17.68 38.66 33.69
CA SER A 113 -17.47 38.84 32.24
C SER A 113 -16.52 37.92 31.46
N VAL A 114 -17.02 37.37 30.35
CA VAL A 114 -16.31 36.69 29.23
C VAL A 114 -15.45 37.70 28.43
N PRO A 115 -14.19 37.37 28.06
CA PRO A 115 -13.81 37.13 26.65
C PRO A 115 -12.73 36.02 26.49
N GLY A 116 -12.41 35.42 25.34
CA GLY A 116 -12.74 35.68 23.92
C GLY A 116 -12.59 34.40 23.06
N PRO A 117 -12.51 34.51 21.71
CA PRO A 117 -12.82 33.43 20.76
C PRO A 117 -11.73 32.35 20.63
N PRO A 118 -12.05 31.18 20.04
CA PRO A 118 -11.08 30.09 19.87
C PRO A 118 -9.87 30.55 19.05
N THR A 119 -8.68 30.22 19.55
CA THR A 119 -7.43 30.28 18.80
C THR A 119 -7.58 29.48 17.52
N ALA A 120 -7.66 30.19 16.39
CA ALA A 120 -7.49 29.60 15.09
C ALA A 120 -6.11 28.92 15.04
N VAL A 121 -6.10 27.64 14.66
CA VAL A 121 -4.86 26.94 14.31
C VAL A 121 -4.35 27.61 13.03
N PHE A 122 -3.31 28.43 13.15
CA PHE A 122 -2.65 29.01 12.00
C PHE A 122 -1.74 27.95 11.40
N LEU A 123 -2.13 27.43 10.23
CA LEU A 123 -1.21 26.68 9.37
C LEU A 123 -0.06 27.60 8.98
N THR A 124 1.16 27.15 9.22
CA THR A 124 2.36 27.89 8.84
C THR A 124 2.47 27.95 7.31
N THR A 125 3.34 28.82 6.78
CA THR A 125 3.57 28.90 5.33
C THR A 125 4.08 27.59 4.74
N GLU A 126 4.89 26.85 5.50
CA GLU A 126 5.36 25.49 5.15
C GLU A 126 4.21 24.49 5.04
N ASP A 127 3.25 24.53 5.98
CA ASP A 127 2.08 23.64 5.94
C ASP A 127 1.23 23.90 4.69
N ARG A 128 1.10 25.18 4.28
CA ARG A 128 0.33 25.56 3.09
C ARG A 128 1.03 25.14 1.80
N GLU A 129 2.36 25.21 1.74
CA GLU A 129 3.15 24.79 0.58
C GLU A 129 3.13 23.26 0.40
N THR A 130 3.17 22.52 1.51
CA THR A 130 3.04 21.06 1.50
C THR A 130 1.67 20.61 0.98
N ILE A 131 0.59 21.27 1.43
CA ILE A 131 -0.77 20.99 0.96
C ILE A 131 -0.91 21.31 -0.54
N ALA A 132 -0.33 22.41 -1.01
CA ALA A 132 -0.36 22.77 -2.43
C ALA A 132 0.38 21.75 -3.31
N LEU A 133 1.44 21.11 -2.81
CA LEU A 133 2.17 20.09 -3.55
C LEU A 133 1.41 18.75 -3.60
N LEU A 134 0.55 18.48 -2.61
CA LEU A 134 -0.32 17.31 -2.58
C LEU A 134 -1.43 17.40 -3.65
N ASP A 135 -2.02 18.58 -3.86
CA ASP A 135 -3.02 18.80 -4.93
C ASP A 135 -2.46 18.55 -6.34
N VAL A 136 -1.15 18.76 -6.55
CA VAL A 136 -0.48 18.50 -7.84
C VAL A 136 -0.28 17.01 -8.10
N LEU A 137 -0.18 16.19 -7.06
CA LEU A 137 -0.01 14.73 -7.18
C LEU A 137 -1.36 14.00 -7.33
N GLU A 138 -2.49 14.67 -7.11
CA GLU A 138 -3.84 14.12 -7.29
C GLU A 138 -4.41 14.36 -8.70
N ASP A 139 -3.69 15.09 -9.57
CA ASP A 139 -4.09 15.32 -10.96
C ASP A 139 -3.78 14.11 -11.86
N THR A 140 -4.64 13.09 -11.75
CA THR A 140 -4.63 11.88 -12.56
C THR A 140 -4.99 12.13 -14.03
N ALA A 141 -5.35 13.37 -14.42
CA ALA A 141 -5.67 13.72 -15.80
C ALA A 141 -4.48 13.63 -16.77
N THR A 142 -3.25 13.50 -16.27
CA THR A 142 -2.06 13.25 -17.11
C THR A 142 -1.88 11.80 -17.54
N PHE A 143 -2.58 10.84 -16.93
CA PHE A 143 -2.50 9.43 -17.30
C PHE A 143 -3.50 9.00 -18.37
N ASP A 144 -4.47 9.84 -18.71
CA ASP A 144 -5.49 9.57 -19.75
C ASP A 144 -5.14 10.15 -21.13
N ALA A 145 -3.98 10.79 -21.27
CA ALA A 145 -3.49 11.18 -22.59
C ALA A 145 -2.95 9.93 -23.30
N ASP A 146 -3.72 9.49 -24.29
CA ASP A 146 -3.46 8.59 -25.41
C ASP A 146 -2.00 8.63 -25.92
N GLY A 147 -1.10 8.05 -25.14
CA GLY A 147 0.28 7.78 -25.51
C GLY A 147 0.38 6.41 -26.16
N GLU A 148 0.59 6.40 -27.48
CA GLU A 148 1.04 5.23 -28.22
C GLU A 148 2.23 4.60 -27.48
N SER A 149 2.06 3.37 -26.99
CA SER A 149 3.16 2.63 -26.37
C SER A 149 4.12 2.18 -27.47
N GLU A 150 5.17 2.96 -27.71
CA GLU A 150 6.34 2.47 -28.43
C GLU A 150 6.90 1.28 -27.65
N GLY A 151 6.99 0.13 -28.34
CA GLY A 151 7.32 -1.16 -27.76
C GLY A 151 8.61 -1.10 -26.95
N MET A 152 8.51 -1.45 -25.67
CA MET A 152 9.66 -1.76 -24.84
C MET A 152 10.27 -3.06 -25.37
N ASP A 153 11.30 -2.96 -26.20
CA ASP A 153 12.05 -4.12 -26.69
C ASP A 153 12.66 -4.86 -25.49
N LEU A 154 12.07 -6.01 -25.19
CA LEU A 154 12.53 -6.94 -24.19
C LEU A 154 13.90 -7.46 -24.64
N LEU A 155 14.96 -7.09 -23.93
CA LEU A 155 16.29 -7.68 -24.12
C LEU A 155 16.20 -9.19 -23.89
N ALA A 156 16.13 -9.96 -24.98
CA ALA A 156 16.31 -11.40 -24.96
C ALA A 156 17.79 -11.69 -24.63
N PRO A 157 18.12 -12.45 -23.57
CA PRO A 157 19.46 -12.98 -23.41
C PRO A 157 19.74 -13.98 -24.55
N GLY A 158 20.85 -13.75 -25.25
CA GLY A 158 21.25 -14.44 -26.45
C GLY A 158 21.30 -15.96 -26.31
N ASP A 159 20.79 -16.61 -27.36
CA ASP A 159 20.90 -18.02 -27.66
C ASP A 159 22.38 -18.38 -27.91
N SER A 160 22.99 -19.13 -27.01
CA SER A 160 24.29 -19.80 -27.20
C SER A 160 24.48 -20.89 -26.14
N ALA A 161 23.79 -22.02 -26.31
CA ALA A 161 24.19 -23.29 -25.72
C ALA A 161 23.81 -24.43 -26.66
N GLU A 162 24.74 -24.73 -27.57
CA GLU A 162 24.73 -25.90 -28.45
C GLU A 162 24.64 -27.19 -27.61
N PRO A 163 23.66 -28.08 -27.86
CA PRO A 163 23.54 -29.33 -27.10
C PRO A 163 24.67 -30.31 -27.48
N PRO A 164 25.29 -31.02 -26.53
CA PRO A 164 26.32 -32.00 -26.85
C PRO A 164 25.74 -33.18 -27.64
N ALA A 165 26.48 -33.59 -28.67
CA ALA A 165 26.14 -34.68 -29.58
C ALA A 165 25.94 -36.03 -28.85
N PRO A 166 25.00 -36.89 -29.32
CA PRO A 166 24.80 -38.20 -28.74
C PRO A 166 26.01 -39.10 -28.99
N THR A 167 26.64 -39.58 -27.92
CA THR A 167 27.68 -40.62 -28.00
C THR A 167 27.04 -41.92 -28.48
N ARG A 168 27.50 -42.39 -29.65
CA ARG A 168 27.07 -43.64 -30.27
C ARG A 168 27.69 -44.81 -29.48
N GLY A 169 26.97 -45.27 -28.45
CA GLY A 169 27.31 -46.47 -27.69
C GLY A 169 27.33 -47.69 -28.61
N ALA A 170 28.49 -48.34 -28.65
CA ALA A 170 28.84 -49.41 -29.55
C ALA A 170 27.93 -50.64 -29.41
N ARG A 171 27.58 -51.21 -30.57
CA ARG A 171 27.24 -52.63 -30.68
C ARG A 171 28.49 -53.43 -30.32
N SER A 172 28.36 -54.39 -29.42
CA SER A 172 29.15 -55.62 -29.46
C SER A 172 28.26 -56.75 -28.98
N GLY A 173 27.91 -57.65 -29.89
CA GLY A 173 27.43 -58.97 -29.54
C GLY A 173 28.62 -59.87 -29.19
N ALA A 174 28.37 -60.82 -28.29
CA ALA A 174 28.85 -62.20 -28.29
C ALA A 174 28.10 -62.91 -27.15
#